data_AF-A0A6P6V0X2-F1
#
_entry.id   AF-A0A6P6V0X2-F1
#
_cell.length_a   1.000
_cell.length_b   1.000
_cell.length_c   1.000
_cell.angle_alpha   90.00
_cell.angle_beta   90.00
_cell.angle_gamma   90.00
#
_symmetry.space_group_name_H-M   'P 1'
#
loop_
_entity.id
_entity.type
_entity.pdbx_description
1 polymer ?
#
loop_
_entity_poly.entity_id
_entity_poly.type
_entity_poly.pdbx_seq_one_letter_code
_entity_poly.pdbx_strand_id
1 'polypeptide(L)'
;MFNATCVVLSNIAVDGGSYSQRGDANFVLNQLLSFKFVFTLHLMKDIVEITHLFCIALQRKSQDILNAMYLVSSTTKLLKNFRDSGWDDFLVKVKLFFEQHQIDIPCMNAQYIVRRGRSRSHHDEISVEYYYRMDILLATIDYQLQELHSRFNDHTVELLVLSTVLDPRNGFIMFKIDDICKLAKKFYPNDFMEQELVRLKIELQHFELDILNHHELQELSGIHELCQDLVKTRKSVIYSLVDRLIRFVLTLPVSTAITEWAFSIMKIIKTKLQNKMEDNFLNDCLTVYIEKEVAKKFSSDSIIDEFSSMKERRTQFTSKKRC
;
A
#
# COMPACT_ATOMS: atom_id res chain seq x y z
N MET A 1 -13.91 -24.85 3.16
CA MET A 1 -13.01 -25.27 2.06
C MET A 1 -11.90 -26.21 2.50
N PHE A 2 -11.29 -26.06 3.69
CA PHE A 2 -10.15 -26.88 4.14
C PHE A 2 -10.33 -28.41 3.97
N ASN A 3 -11.43 -28.99 4.48
CA ASN A 3 -11.69 -30.44 4.35
C ASN A 3 -11.81 -30.89 2.88
N ALA A 4 -12.50 -30.12 2.04
CA ALA A 4 -12.64 -30.43 0.62
C ALA A 4 -11.27 -30.42 -0.09
N THR A 5 -10.42 -29.44 0.24
CA THR A 5 -9.04 -29.36 -0.29
C THR A 5 -8.20 -30.56 0.15
N CYS A 6 -8.31 -30.98 1.43
CA CYS A 6 -7.61 -32.16 1.93
C CYS A 6 -8.06 -33.43 1.20
N VAL A 7 -9.37 -33.63 1.01
CA VAL A 7 -9.91 -34.78 0.27
C VAL A 7 -9.41 -34.80 -1.17
N VAL A 8 -9.45 -33.67 -1.87
CA VAL A 8 -8.95 -33.58 -3.25
C VAL A 8 -7.46 -33.91 -3.33
N LEU A 9 -6.64 -33.38 -2.43
CA LEU A 9 -5.21 -33.66 -2.40
C LEU A 9 -4.90 -35.11 -2.04
N SER A 10 -5.63 -35.71 -1.10
CA SER A 10 -5.52 -37.14 -0.77
C SER A 10 -5.85 -38.01 -1.98
N ASN A 11 -6.93 -37.69 -2.70
CA ASN A 11 -7.31 -38.44 -3.91
C ASN A 11 -6.23 -38.30 -4.99
N ILE A 12 -5.65 -37.11 -5.20
CA ILE A 12 -4.56 -36.94 -6.18
C ILE A 12 -3.27 -37.63 -5.73
N ALA A 13 -2.99 -37.68 -4.42
CA ALA A 13 -1.83 -38.37 -3.87
C ALA A 13 -1.89 -39.89 -4.11
N VAL A 14 -3.09 -40.48 -4.09
CA VAL A 14 -3.30 -41.92 -4.34
C VAL A 14 -3.48 -42.20 -5.84
N ASP A 15 -4.37 -41.49 -6.52
CA ASP A 15 -4.86 -41.79 -7.86
C ASP A 15 -4.27 -40.91 -8.97
N GLY A 16 -3.32 -40.03 -8.65
CA GLY A 16 -2.75 -39.09 -9.61
C GLY A 16 -2.18 -39.75 -10.87
N GLY A 17 -2.35 -39.12 -12.03
CA GLY A 17 -1.95 -39.69 -13.32
C GLY A 17 -0.43 -39.88 -13.51
N SER A 18 0.39 -39.18 -12.72
CA SER A 18 1.85 -39.30 -12.75
C SER A 18 2.46 -39.36 -11.35
N TYR A 19 3.64 -39.97 -11.23
CA TYR A 19 4.40 -40.03 -9.97
C TYR A 19 4.71 -38.64 -9.41
N SER A 20 5.05 -37.68 -10.26
CA SER A 20 5.26 -36.29 -9.86
C SER A 20 4.02 -35.68 -9.22
N GLN A 21 2.85 -35.82 -9.87
CA GLN A 21 1.59 -35.29 -9.33
C GLN A 21 1.23 -35.90 -7.98
N ARG A 22 1.44 -37.20 -7.79
CA ARG A 22 1.20 -37.87 -6.51
C ARG A 22 2.15 -37.37 -5.42
N GLY A 23 3.44 -37.23 -5.76
CA GLY A 23 4.46 -36.70 -4.86
C GLY A 23 4.18 -35.26 -4.45
N ASP A 24 3.83 -34.41 -5.41
CA ASP A 24 3.50 -33.00 -5.19
C ASP A 24 2.23 -32.87 -4.32
N ALA A 25 1.17 -33.62 -4.63
CA ALA A 25 -0.06 -33.60 -3.85
C ALA A 25 0.16 -34.08 -2.41
N ASN A 26 0.94 -35.14 -2.22
CA ASN A 26 1.29 -35.63 -0.88
C ASN A 26 2.16 -34.61 -0.12
N PHE A 27 3.11 -33.96 -0.78
CA PHE A 27 3.91 -32.90 -0.16
C PHE A 27 3.05 -31.71 0.28
N VAL A 28 2.16 -31.22 -0.59
CA VAL A 28 1.24 -30.12 -0.28
C VAL A 28 0.30 -30.50 0.85
N LEU A 29 -0.25 -31.72 0.85
CA LEU A 29 -1.10 -32.22 1.92
C LEU A 29 -0.35 -32.22 3.27
N ASN A 30 0.87 -32.75 3.31
CA ASN A 30 1.70 -32.74 4.52
C ASN A 30 2.00 -31.32 5.02
N GLN A 31 2.18 -30.35 4.11
CA GLN A 31 2.38 -28.95 4.50
C GLN A 31 1.10 -28.31 5.03
N LEU A 32 -0.05 -28.55 4.38
CA LEU A 32 -1.35 -28.02 4.83
C LEU A 32 -1.74 -28.52 6.21
N LEU A 33 -1.39 -29.77 6.53
CA LEU A 33 -1.63 -30.37 7.84
C LEU A 33 -0.54 -30.03 8.86
N SER A 34 0.54 -29.34 8.46
CA SER A 34 1.62 -28.99 9.38
C SER A 34 1.19 -27.89 10.36
N PHE A 35 1.60 -28.04 11.63
CA PHE A 35 1.37 -27.01 12.64
C PHE A 35 1.92 -25.65 12.22
N LYS A 36 3.11 -25.62 11.64
CA LYS A 36 3.76 -24.39 11.16
C LYS A 36 2.90 -23.64 10.15
N PHE A 37 2.34 -24.34 9.15
CA PHE A 37 1.53 -23.71 8.12
C PHE A 37 0.24 -23.13 8.69
N VAL A 38 -0.51 -23.94 9.44
CA VAL A 38 -1.80 -23.51 10.01
C VAL A 38 -1.62 -22.38 11.02
N PHE A 39 -0.58 -22.46 11.87
CA PHE A 39 -0.21 -21.38 12.80
C PHE A 39 0.07 -20.08 12.05
N THR A 40 0.90 -20.14 11.01
CA THR A 40 1.24 -18.95 10.19
C THR A 40 0.00 -18.39 9.50
N LEU A 41 -0.88 -19.26 8.99
CA LEU A 41 -2.11 -18.84 8.32
C LEU A 41 -3.06 -18.10 9.28
N HIS A 42 -3.24 -18.61 10.49
CA HIS A 42 -4.06 -17.94 11.51
C HIS A 42 -3.42 -16.62 11.96
N LEU A 43 -2.10 -16.59 12.14
CA LEU A 43 -1.37 -15.37 12.50
C LEU A 43 -1.56 -14.29 11.44
N MET A 44 -1.35 -14.65 10.16
CA MET A 44 -1.56 -13.74 9.04
C MET A 44 -3.01 -13.26 8.95
N LYS A 45 -3.99 -14.15 9.17
CA LYS A 45 -5.41 -13.78 9.20
C LYS A 45 -5.67 -12.71 10.27
N ASP A 46 -5.24 -12.94 11.51
CA ASP A 46 -5.51 -12.01 12.61
C ASP A 46 -4.81 -10.65 12.38
N ILE A 47 -3.56 -10.65 11.88
CA ILE A 47 -2.85 -9.42 11.50
C ILE A 47 -3.57 -8.67 10.37
N VAL A 48 -4.01 -9.37 9.33
CA VAL A 48 -4.75 -8.77 8.21
C VAL A 48 -6.09 -8.22 8.70
N GLU A 49 -6.77 -8.91 9.61
CA GLU A 49 -8.04 -8.46 10.19
C GLU A 49 -7.86 -7.18 11.01
N ILE A 50 -6.81 -7.10 11.84
CA ILE A 50 -6.45 -5.88 12.58
C ILE A 50 -6.14 -4.71 11.64
N THR A 51 -5.39 -4.97 10.56
CA THR A 51 -4.97 -3.92 9.61
C THR A 51 -6.03 -3.58 8.55
N HIS A 52 -7.10 -4.37 8.43
CA HIS A 52 -8.06 -4.30 7.34
C HIS A 52 -8.72 -2.93 7.18
N LEU A 53 -9.25 -2.37 8.27
CA LEU A 53 -9.96 -1.08 8.26
C LEU A 53 -9.03 0.06 7.84
N PHE A 54 -7.80 0.04 8.35
CA PHE A 54 -6.78 1.01 8.00
C PHE A 54 -6.38 0.91 6.52
N CYS A 55 -6.15 -0.30 6.01
CA CYS A 55 -5.84 -0.53 4.59
C CYS A 55 -6.96 -0.02 3.68
N ILE A 56 -8.23 -0.27 4.03
CA ILE A 56 -9.37 0.27 3.28
C ILE A 56 -9.37 1.80 3.30
N ALA A 57 -9.14 2.42 4.45
CA ALA A 57 -9.13 3.88 4.57
C ALA A 57 -8.06 4.51 3.67
N LEU A 58 -6.86 3.92 3.61
CA LEU A 58 -5.76 4.38 2.76
C LEU A 58 -5.90 4.03 1.27
N GLN A 59 -6.86 3.18 0.90
CA GLN A 59 -7.12 2.83 -0.50
C GLN A 59 -8.31 3.60 -1.09
N ARG A 60 -9.06 4.35 -0.27
CA ARG A 60 -10.16 5.19 -0.77
C ARG A 60 -9.62 6.33 -1.62
N LYS A 61 -10.38 6.71 -2.65
CA LYS A 61 -10.06 7.81 -3.58
C LYS A 61 -10.14 9.18 -2.89
N SER A 62 -11.17 9.38 -2.08
CA SER A 62 -11.32 10.55 -1.20
C SER A 62 -10.94 10.14 0.22
N GLN A 63 -9.72 10.46 0.62
CA GLN A 63 -9.22 10.10 1.96
C GLN A 63 -9.52 11.22 2.94
N ASP A 64 -10.11 10.84 4.06
CA ASP A 64 -10.08 11.68 5.24
C ASP A 64 -8.81 11.35 6.03
N ILE A 65 -7.79 12.18 5.80
CA ILE A 65 -6.45 11.98 6.36
C ILE A 65 -6.50 11.94 7.90
N LEU A 66 -7.33 12.74 8.56
CA LEU A 66 -7.43 12.73 10.03
C LEU A 66 -7.96 11.40 10.53
N ASN A 67 -9.06 10.92 9.94
CA ASN A 67 -9.61 9.62 10.27
C ASN A 67 -8.62 8.49 9.94
N ALA A 68 -7.85 8.60 8.85
CA ALA A 68 -6.79 7.67 8.54
C ALA A 68 -5.67 7.67 9.60
N MET A 69 -5.26 8.83 10.13
CA MET A 69 -4.24 8.92 11.19
C MET A 69 -4.75 8.36 12.53
N TYR A 70 -6.03 8.55 12.85
CA TYR A 70 -6.66 7.87 13.98
C TYR A 70 -6.63 6.34 13.80
N LEU A 71 -6.86 5.85 12.59
CA LEU A 71 -6.76 4.43 12.26
C LEU A 71 -5.31 3.90 12.35
N VAL A 72 -4.30 4.68 11.96
CA VAL A 72 -2.89 4.30 12.19
C VAL A 72 -2.64 4.08 13.68
N SER A 73 -3.10 5.03 14.51
CA SER A 73 -2.90 4.99 15.97
C SER A 73 -3.63 3.80 16.60
N SER A 74 -4.90 3.57 16.23
CA SER A 74 -5.68 2.46 16.76
C SER A 74 -5.16 1.10 16.29
N THR A 75 -4.75 0.97 15.02
CA THR A 75 -4.15 -0.26 14.46
C THR A 75 -2.83 -0.58 15.17
N THR A 76 -1.99 0.43 15.39
CA THR A 76 -0.73 0.27 16.16
C THR A 76 -1.00 -0.23 17.57
N LYS A 77 -2.04 0.32 18.24
CA LYS A 77 -2.43 -0.13 19.58
C LYS A 77 -2.97 -1.55 19.59
N LEU A 78 -3.80 -1.92 18.61
CA LEU A 78 -4.33 -3.28 18.49
C LEU A 78 -3.21 -4.31 18.25
N LEU A 79 -2.23 -3.99 17.39
CA LEU A 79 -1.07 -4.87 17.17
C LEU A 79 -0.21 -5.00 18.43
N LYS A 80 0.01 -3.91 19.18
CA LYS A 80 0.72 -3.98 20.49
C LYS A 80 -0.03 -4.82 21.51
N ASN A 81 -1.35 -4.67 21.61
CA ASN A 81 -2.15 -5.51 22.50
C ASN A 81 -2.07 -6.98 22.09
N PHE A 82 -2.12 -7.28 20.80
CA PHE A 82 -1.98 -8.64 20.29
C PHE A 82 -0.60 -9.22 20.59
N ARG A 83 0.44 -8.42 20.49
CA ARG A 83 1.82 -8.76 20.85
C ARG A 83 1.97 -9.09 22.34
N ASP A 84 1.47 -8.22 23.21
CA ASP A 84 1.81 -8.25 24.64
C ASP A 84 0.94 -9.24 25.42
N SER A 85 -0.33 -9.41 25.05
CA SER A 85 -1.29 -10.27 25.76
C SER A 85 -2.06 -11.25 24.86
N GLY A 86 -1.84 -11.25 23.55
CA GLY A 86 -2.63 -12.06 22.61
C GLY A 86 -2.19 -13.51 22.43
N TRP A 87 -1.07 -13.91 23.04
CA TRP A 87 -0.49 -15.25 22.86
C TRP A 87 -1.46 -16.38 23.24
N ASP A 88 -2.01 -16.32 24.46
CA ASP A 88 -2.80 -17.43 25.00
C ASP A 88 -4.11 -17.62 24.22
N ASP A 89 -4.84 -16.53 23.96
CA ASP A 89 -6.07 -16.53 23.17
C ASP A 89 -5.83 -17.03 21.74
N PHE A 90 -4.72 -16.58 21.12
CA PHE A 90 -4.32 -17.03 19.79
C PHE A 90 -4.01 -18.53 19.77
N LEU A 91 -3.25 -19.01 20.74
CA LEU A 91 -2.87 -20.41 20.81
C LEU A 91 -4.09 -21.32 21.01
N VAL A 92 -5.06 -20.91 21.83
CA VAL A 92 -6.34 -21.62 21.98
C VAL A 92 -7.07 -21.70 20.65
N LYS A 93 -7.18 -20.59 19.91
CA LYS A 93 -7.81 -20.54 18.58
C LYS A 93 -7.14 -21.52 17.61
N VAL A 94 -5.81 -21.58 17.58
CA VAL A 94 -5.06 -22.52 16.73
C VAL A 94 -5.29 -23.96 17.18
N LYS A 95 -5.21 -24.27 18.47
CA LYS A 95 -5.42 -25.63 18.99
C LYS A 95 -6.82 -26.16 18.67
N LEU A 96 -7.86 -25.34 18.84
CA LEU A 96 -9.24 -25.69 18.48
C LEU A 96 -9.38 -26.08 17.01
N PHE A 97 -8.67 -25.41 16.10
CA PHE A 97 -8.65 -25.79 14.69
C PHE A 97 -8.05 -27.19 14.48
N PHE A 98 -6.93 -27.50 15.15
CA PHE A 98 -6.31 -28.84 15.06
C PHE A 98 -7.21 -29.94 15.63
N GLU A 99 -7.85 -29.68 16.77
CA GLU A 99 -8.80 -30.60 17.40
C GLU A 99 -10.00 -30.87 16.48
N GLN A 100 -10.56 -29.82 15.87
CA GLN A 100 -11.69 -29.93 14.93
C GLN A 100 -11.36 -30.79 13.70
N HIS A 101 -10.09 -30.78 13.26
CA HIS A 101 -9.63 -31.50 12.08
C HIS A 101 -8.92 -32.82 12.40
N GLN A 102 -8.87 -33.23 13.68
CA GLN A 102 -8.21 -34.46 14.15
C GLN A 102 -6.73 -34.54 13.74
N ILE A 103 -6.04 -33.40 13.75
CA ILE A 103 -4.61 -33.32 13.41
C ILE A 103 -3.79 -33.26 14.70
N ASP A 104 -2.69 -34.01 14.76
CA ASP A 104 -1.81 -34.05 15.93
C ASP A 104 -1.15 -32.69 16.19
N ILE A 105 -1.33 -32.20 17.43
CA ILE A 105 -0.70 -30.98 17.91
C ILE A 105 0.72 -31.32 18.42
N PRO A 106 1.76 -30.58 18.01
CA PRO A 106 3.10 -30.76 18.56
C PRO A 106 3.13 -30.54 20.07
N CYS A 107 3.92 -31.34 20.80
CA CYS A 107 4.15 -31.11 22.21
C CYS A 107 4.91 -29.79 22.41
N MET A 108 4.28 -28.81 23.07
CA MET A 108 4.80 -27.45 23.27
C MET A 108 6.07 -27.42 24.12
N ASN A 109 6.19 -28.38 25.05
CA ASN A 109 7.34 -28.55 25.93
C ASN A 109 8.48 -29.35 25.29
N ALA A 110 8.28 -29.88 24.08
CA ALA A 110 9.34 -30.61 23.39
C ALA A 110 10.46 -29.65 22.97
N GLN A 111 11.66 -30.19 22.86
CA GLN A 111 12.79 -29.47 22.29
C GLN A 111 12.51 -29.20 20.80
N TYR A 112 12.68 -27.95 20.39
CA TYR A 112 12.56 -27.57 19.00
C TYR A 112 13.80 -28.01 18.21
N ILE A 113 13.63 -28.95 17.28
CA ILE A 113 14.72 -29.45 16.43
C ILE A 113 14.55 -28.85 15.02
N VAL A 114 15.48 -27.97 14.64
CA VAL A 114 15.55 -27.43 13.27
C VAL A 114 15.88 -28.57 12.29
N ARG A 115 14.90 -29.02 11.49
CA ARG A 115 15.05 -30.16 10.57
C ARG A 115 15.95 -29.93 9.34
N ARG A 116 16.73 -28.84 9.26
CA ARG A 116 17.72 -28.63 8.18
C ARG A 116 18.96 -27.90 8.67
N GLY A 117 20.08 -28.61 8.73
CA GLY A 117 21.41 -28.04 8.90
C GLY A 117 22.30 -28.91 9.76
N ARG A 118 23.32 -29.54 9.17
CA ARG A 118 24.40 -30.20 9.90
C ARG A 118 25.26 -29.15 10.60
N SER A 119 24.81 -28.66 11.74
CA SER A 119 25.69 -27.99 12.70
C SER A 119 25.13 -28.21 14.09
N ARG A 120 25.80 -29.07 14.85
CA ARG A 120 25.68 -29.11 16.31
C ARG A 120 26.48 -27.93 16.85
N SER A 121 25.93 -26.72 16.72
CA SER A 121 26.43 -25.59 17.50
C SER A 121 25.46 -25.41 18.65
N HIS A 122 25.99 -25.43 19.86
CA HIS A 122 25.30 -25.18 21.12
C HIS A 122 24.55 -23.84 21.08
N HIS A 123 23.29 -23.88 20.67
CA HIS A 123 22.31 -22.85 20.98
C HIS A 123 21.26 -23.52 21.85
N ASP A 124 20.85 -22.81 22.90
CA ASP A 124 20.04 -23.28 24.03
C ASP A 124 18.87 -24.18 23.61
N GLU A 125 18.48 -25.11 24.47
CA GLU A 125 17.34 -26.01 24.26
C GLU A 125 16.03 -25.21 24.19
N ILE A 126 15.75 -24.58 23.05
CA ILE A 126 14.55 -23.79 22.80
C ILE A 126 13.36 -24.73 22.75
N SER A 127 12.31 -24.45 23.52
CA SER A 127 11.05 -25.19 23.45
C SER A 127 10.29 -24.87 22.15
N VAL A 128 9.46 -25.80 21.70
CA VAL A 128 8.55 -25.57 20.56
C VAL A 128 7.69 -24.34 20.79
N GLU A 129 7.19 -24.15 22.02
CA GLU A 129 6.42 -22.96 22.40
C GLU A 129 7.21 -21.67 22.19
N TYR A 130 8.44 -21.61 22.72
CA TYR A 130 9.29 -20.43 22.61
C TYR A 130 9.54 -20.07 21.15
N TYR A 131 9.84 -21.06 20.30
CA TYR A 131 10.05 -20.84 18.87
C TYR A 131 8.81 -20.20 18.20
N TYR A 132 7.62 -20.75 18.42
CA TYR A 132 6.41 -20.20 17.81
C TYR A 132 6.01 -18.83 18.37
N ARG A 133 6.20 -18.62 19.67
CA ARG A 133 5.89 -17.35 20.33
C ARG A 133 6.86 -16.25 19.94
N MET A 134 8.15 -16.48 20.13
CA MET A 134 9.19 -15.46 19.99
C MET A 134 9.61 -15.28 18.52
N ASP A 135 10.00 -16.37 17.86
CA ASP A 135 10.62 -16.31 16.53
C ASP A 135 9.61 -16.17 15.39
N ILE A 136 8.34 -16.54 15.63
CA ILE A 136 7.29 -16.41 14.61
C ILE A 136 6.31 -15.30 15.00
N LEU A 137 5.55 -15.44 16.09
CA LEU A 137 4.47 -14.50 16.40
C LEU A 137 4.99 -13.10 16.72
N LEU A 138 5.86 -12.97 17.73
CA LEU A 138 6.39 -11.66 18.11
C LEU A 138 7.23 -11.05 17.00
N ALA A 139 8.13 -11.83 16.38
CA ALA A 139 8.92 -11.34 15.25
C ALA A 139 8.05 -10.81 14.09
N THR A 140 6.95 -11.49 13.76
CA THR A 140 6.04 -11.04 12.70
C THR A 140 5.31 -9.76 13.09
N ILE A 141 4.78 -9.67 14.32
CA ILE A 141 4.07 -8.47 14.78
C ILE A 141 5.03 -7.28 14.92
N ASP A 142 6.24 -7.50 15.43
CA ASP A 142 7.28 -6.47 15.55
C ASP A 142 7.68 -5.93 14.19
N TYR A 143 7.79 -6.80 13.18
CA TYR A 143 8.02 -6.37 11.80
C TYR A 143 6.87 -5.50 11.27
N GLN A 144 5.61 -5.89 11.50
CA GLN A 144 4.45 -5.06 11.08
C GLN A 144 4.42 -3.70 11.79
N LEU A 145 4.71 -3.67 13.09
CA LEU A 145 4.80 -2.44 13.87
C LEU A 145 5.94 -1.54 13.36
N GLN A 146 7.10 -2.13 13.04
CA GLN A 146 8.24 -1.41 12.49
C GLN A 146 7.90 -0.79 11.12
N GLU A 147 7.27 -1.55 10.22
CA GLU A 147 6.83 -1.05 8.91
C GLU A 147 5.85 0.11 9.07
N LEU A 148 4.84 -0.03 9.94
CA LEU A 148 3.89 1.05 10.23
C LEU A 148 4.59 2.29 10.78
N HIS A 149 5.47 2.14 11.77
CA HIS A 149 6.23 3.25 12.35
C HIS A 149 7.19 3.91 11.35
N SER A 150 7.79 3.15 10.44
CA SER A 150 8.68 3.70 9.41
C SER A 150 7.92 4.58 8.40
N ARG A 151 6.70 4.17 8.04
CA ARG A 151 5.84 4.85 7.05
C ARG A 151 5.08 6.03 7.65
N PHE A 152 4.62 5.89 8.90
CA PHE A 152 3.84 6.89 9.64
C PHE A 152 4.59 7.33 10.90
N ASN A 153 5.81 7.82 10.70
CA ASN A 153 6.56 8.46 11.78
C ASN A 153 5.93 9.81 12.16
N ASP A 154 6.29 10.33 13.33
CA ASP A 154 5.74 11.58 13.86
C ASP A 154 5.84 12.75 12.86
N HIS A 155 6.93 12.80 12.08
CA HIS A 155 7.14 13.82 11.05
C HIS A 155 6.13 13.70 9.90
N THR A 156 5.90 12.50 9.38
CA THR A 156 4.91 12.24 8.32
C THR A 156 3.47 12.46 8.81
N VAL A 157 3.17 12.05 10.05
CA VAL A 157 1.85 12.27 10.66
C VAL A 157 1.60 13.77 10.82
N GLU A 158 2.59 14.52 11.31
CA GLU A 158 2.48 15.99 11.43
C GLU A 158 2.31 16.67 10.07
N LEU A 159 3.05 16.26 9.04
CA LEU A 159 2.85 16.76 7.66
C LEU A 159 1.41 16.55 7.18
N LEU A 160 0.90 15.33 7.36
CA LEU A 160 -0.43 14.93 6.92
C LEU A 160 -1.53 15.68 7.68
N VAL A 161 -1.38 15.84 9.00
CA VAL A 161 -2.32 16.62 9.83
C VAL A 161 -2.30 18.10 9.46
N LEU A 162 -1.12 18.69 9.25
CA LEU A 162 -1.04 20.09 8.82
C LEU A 162 -1.60 20.29 7.40
N SER A 163 -1.51 19.28 6.54
CA SER A 163 -2.09 19.31 5.20
C SER A 163 -3.63 19.35 5.22
N THR A 164 -4.27 18.82 6.27
CA THR A 164 -5.74 18.87 6.39
C THR A 164 -6.27 20.26 6.75
N VAL A 165 -5.41 21.18 7.15
CA VAL A 165 -5.78 22.59 7.43
C VAL A 165 -6.18 23.32 6.14
N LEU A 166 -5.69 22.86 4.98
CA LEU A 166 -6.02 23.38 3.65
C LEU A 166 -7.26 22.73 3.03
N ASP A 167 -7.92 21.83 3.76
CA ASP A 167 -9.10 21.12 3.29
C ASP A 167 -10.32 22.05 3.30
N PRO A 168 -10.97 22.30 2.14
CA PRO A 168 -12.11 23.20 2.07
C PRO A 168 -13.39 22.62 2.68
N ARG A 169 -13.44 21.30 2.96
CA ARG A 169 -14.64 20.62 3.46
C ARG A 169 -15.22 21.31 4.69
N ASN A 170 -16.55 21.41 4.72
CA ASN A 170 -17.32 22.11 5.75
C ASN A 170 -17.02 23.61 5.87
N GLY A 171 -16.59 24.28 4.81
CA GLY A 171 -16.33 25.72 4.83
C GLY A 171 -15.08 26.10 5.62
N PHE A 172 -14.00 25.32 5.48
CA PHE A 172 -12.68 25.65 6.06
C PHE A 172 -12.66 25.74 7.60
N ILE A 173 -13.47 24.96 8.32
CA ILE A 173 -13.51 24.95 9.81
C ILE A 173 -12.13 24.75 10.44
N MET A 174 -11.25 23.98 9.79
CA MET A 174 -9.91 23.68 10.30
C MET A 174 -8.86 24.72 9.92
N PHE A 175 -9.20 25.72 9.12
CA PHE A 175 -8.25 26.68 8.57
C PHE A 175 -7.60 27.53 9.67
N LYS A 176 -6.28 27.42 9.76
CA LYS A 176 -5.46 28.13 10.74
C LYS A 176 -4.19 28.60 10.08
N ILE A 177 -4.06 29.92 9.97
CA ILE A 177 -2.94 30.57 9.27
C ILE A 177 -1.59 30.16 9.86
N ASP A 178 -1.48 30.07 11.19
CA ASP A 178 -0.21 29.70 11.84
C ASP A 178 0.18 28.24 11.55
N ASP A 179 -0.78 27.32 11.44
CA ASP A 179 -0.53 25.92 11.09
C ASP A 179 -0.11 25.78 9.62
N ILE A 180 -0.71 26.55 8.71
CA ILE A 180 -0.31 26.60 7.29
C ILE A 180 1.10 27.21 7.14
N CYS A 181 1.40 28.28 7.87
CA CYS A 181 2.75 28.85 7.90
C CYS A 181 3.77 27.84 8.45
N LYS A 182 3.38 27.07 9.47
CA LYS A 182 4.20 25.99 10.05
C LYS A 182 4.44 24.88 9.03
N LEU A 183 3.43 24.50 8.25
CA LEU A 183 3.54 23.53 7.15
C LEU A 183 4.61 23.98 6.15
N ALA A 184 4.50 25.19 5.61
CA ALA A 184 5.45 25.74 4.64
C ALA A 184 6.87 25.82 5.22
N LYS A 185 7.02 26.38 6.43
CA LYS A 185 8.32 26.57 7.07
C LYS A 185 9.04 25.27 7.43
N LYS A 186 8.31 24.27 7.92
CA LYS A 186 8.90 23.02 8.45
C LYS A 186 9.10 21.97 7.37
N PHE A 187 8.17 21.83 6.43
CA PHE A 187 8.18 20.73 5.46
C PHE A 187 8.63 21.14 4.05
N TYR A 188 8.64 22.44 3.75
CA TYR A 188 9.07 22.98 2.45
C TYR A 188 10.12 24.09 2.59
N PRO A 189 11.22 23.88 3.36
CA PRO A 189 12.20 24.93 3.64
C PRO A 189 12.97 25.39 2.41
N ASN A 190 13.10 24.54 1.37
CA ASN A 190 13.79 24.88 0.13
C ASN A 190 12.87 25.56 -0.88
N ASP A 191 11.56 25.44 -0.71
CA ASP A 191 10.57 25.96 -1.66
C ASP A 191 9.99 27.30 -1.22
N PHE A 192 10.29 27.76 0.01
CA PHE A 192 9.83 29.03 0.56
C PHE A 192 10.99 29.82 1.18
N MET A 193 11.23 31.02 0.66
CA MET A 193 12.15 31.97 1.28
C MET A 193 11.53 32.62 2.53
N GLU A 194 12.33 33.11 3.49
CA GLU A 194 11.79 33.77 4.70
C GLU A 194 10.88 34.96 4.37
N GLN A 195 11.22 35.74 3.34
CA GLN A 195 10.39 36.85 2.86
C GLN A 195 9.05 36.36 2.25
N GLU A 196 9.07 35.21 1.57
CA GLU A 196 7.86 34.59 1.03
C GLU A 196 6.96 34.06 2.15
N LEU A 197 7.50 33.56 3.27
CA LEU A 197 6.69 33.13 4.41
C LEU A 197 5.91 34.29 5.04
N VAL A 198 6.51 35.48 5.12
CA VAL A 198 5.81 36.70 5.59
C VAL A 198 4.70 37.09 4.61
N ARG A 199 4.96 37.01 3.30
CA ARG A 199 3.95 37.28 2.27
C ARG A 199 2.83 36.24 2.26
N LEU A 200 3.17 34.96 2.43
CA LEU A 200 2.21 33.87 2.55
C LEU A 200 1.24 34.12 3.69
N LYS A 201 1.71 34.59 4.84
CA LYS A 201 0.84 34.94 5.97
C LYS A 201 -0.18 36.02 5.60
N ILE A 202 0.24 37.04 4.86
CA ILE A 202 -0.65 38.12 4.38
C ILE A 202 -1.62 37.61 3.32
N GLU A 203 -1.14 36.82 2.35
CA GLU A 203 -2.00 36.18 1.34
C GLU A 203 -3.08 35.31 2.00
N LEU A 204 -2.73 34.52 3.03
CA LEU A 204 -3.67 33.69 3.77
C LEU A 204 -4.73 34.50 4.52
N GLN A 205 -4.39 35.66 5.08
CA GLN A 205 -5.37 36.56 5.74
C GLN A 205 -6.38 37.10 4.74
N HIS A 206 -5.91 37.52 3.55
CA HIS A 206 -6.81 37.95 2.49
C HIS A 206 -7.65 36.79 1.95
N PHE A 207 -7.04 35.62 1.79
CA PHE A 207 -7.70 34.41 1.32
C PHE A 207 -8.83 33.97 2.25
N GLU A 208 -8.62 34.00 3.57
CA GLU A 208 -9.64 33.68 4.58
C GLU A 208 -10.90 34.56 4.44
N LEU A 209 -10.70 35.87 4.29
CA LEU A 209 -11.82 36.81 4.10
C LEU A 209 -12.52 36.62 2.75
N ASP A 210 -11.77 36.26 1.72
CA ASP A 210 -12.27 36.09 0.36
C ASP A 210 -13.12 34.80 0.22
N ILE A 211 -12.70 33.70 0.87
CA ILE A 211 -13.47 32.45 0.93
C ILE A 211 -14.85 32.65 1.54
N LEU A 212 -14.96 33.44 2.61
CA LEU A 212 -16.23 33.71 3.29
C LEU A 212 -17.24 34.44 2.40
N ASN A 213 -16.76 35.18 1.39
CA ASN A 213 -17.60 35.98 0.49
C ASN A 213 -17.94 35.27 -0.83
N HIS A 214 -17.34 34.11 -1.11
CA HIS A 214 -17.56 33.37 -2.35
C HIS A 214 -18.28 32.04 -2.10
N HIS A 215 -19.59 32.00 -2.39
CA HIS A 215 -20.42 30.80 -2.26
C HIS A 215 -19.88 29.59 -3.07
N GLU A 216 -19.19 29.85 -4.19
CA GLU A 216 -18.57 28.81 -5.02
C GLU A 216 -17.44 28.06 -4.30
N LEU A 217 -16.78 28.67 -3.31
CA LEU A 217 -15.67 28.06 -2.56
C LEU A 217 -16.13 27.35 -1.26
N GLN A 218 -17.41 27.50 -0.87
CA GLN A 218 -17.93 26.98 0.40
C GLN A 218 -18.41 25.52 0.32
N GLU A 219 -18.78 25.03 -0.87
CA GLU A 219 -19.32 23.67 -1.08
C GLU A 219 -18.31 22.70 -1.73
N LEU A 220 -17.01 22.96 -1.61
CA LEU A 220 -15.98 22.11 -2.22
C LEU A 220 -15.81 20.80 -1.46
N SER A 221 -15.70 19.70 -2.21
CA SER A 221 -15.59 18.34 -1.66
C SER A 221 -14.17 17.96 -1.26
N GLY A 222 -13.15 18.71 -1.70
CA GLY A 222 -11.77 18.53 -1.27
C GLY A 222 -10.74 19.45 -1.96
N ILE A 223 -9.48 19.32 -1.53
CA ILE A 223 -8.37 20.20 -1.95
C ILE A 223 -8.07 20.16 -3.46
N HIS A 224 -8.44 19.09 -4.17
CA HIS A 224 -8.31 19.02 -5.63
C HIS A 224 -9.26 19.99 -6.34
N GLU A 225 -10.51 20.07 -5.89
CA GLU A 225 -11.50 21.01 -6.44
C GLU A 225 -11.10 22.46 -6.10
N LEU A 226 -10.57 22.68 -4.90
CA LEU A 226 -10.00 23.98 -4.51
C LEU A 226 -8.92 24.44 -5.49
N CYS A 227 -7.96 23.57 -5.84
CA CYS A 227 -6.91 23.90 -6.80
C CYS A 227 -7.48 24.21 -8.20
N GLN A 228 -8.49 23.46 -8.66
CA GLN A 228 -9.12 23.72 -9.95
C GLN A 228 -9.86 25.07 -9.97
N ASP A 229 -10.58 25.39 -8.90
CA ASP A 229 -11.40 26.61 -8.84
C ASP A 229 -10.56 27.86 -8.61
N LEU A 230 -9.44 27.77 -7.89
CA LEU A 230 -8.43 28.84 -7.85
C LEU A 230 -7.90 29.18 -9.24
N VAL A 231 -7.75 28.20 -10.13
CA VAL A 231 -7.35 28.42 -11.52
C VAL A 231 -8.48 29.05 -12.33
N LYS A 232 -9.71 28.51 -12.24
CA LYS A 232 -10.88 29.04 -12.98
C LYS A 232 -11.19 30.49 -12.62
N THR A 233 -11.16 30.82 -11.33
CA THR A 233 -11.46 32.16 -10.81
C THR A 233 -10.29 33.15 -10.98
N ARG A 234 -9.15 32.71 -11.54
CA ARG A 234 -7.88 33.46 -11.64
C ARG A 234 -7.30 33.88 -10.28
N LYS A 235 -7.84 33.37 -9.16
CA LYS A 235 -7.34 33.62 -7.79
C LYS A 235 -5.98 32.98 -7.55
N SER A 236 -5.60 31.95 -8.32
CA SER A 236 -4.23 31.39 -8.36
C SER A 236 -3.15 32.43 -8.71
N VAL A 237 -3.48 33.49 -9.45
CA VAL A 237 -2.54 34.59 -9.74
C VAL A 237 -2.45 35.57 -8.58
N ILE A 238 -3.55 35.78 -7.86
CA ILE A 238 -3.65 36.69 -6.71
C ILE A 238 -2.96 36.07 -5.48
N TYR A 239 -3.24 34.80 -5.21
CA TYR A 239 -2.72 34.03 -4.08
C TYR A 239 -1.70 32.99 -4.56
N SER A 240 -0.65 33.47 -5.21
CA SER A 240 0.35 32.61 -5.86
C SER A 240 1.08 31.68 -4.90
N LEU A 241 1.33 32.11 -3.66
CA LEU A 241 2.02 31.30 -2.65
C LEU A 241 1.09 30.25 -2.04
N VAL A 242 -0.20 30.59 -1.89
CA VAL A 242 -1.24 29.65 -1.44
C VAL A 242 -1.47 28.56 -2.49
N ASP A 243 -1.61 28.93 -3.77
CA ASP A 243 -1.74 27.98 -4.88
C ASP A 243 -0.51 27.06 -4.98
N ARG A 244 0.70 27.61 -4.83
CA ARG A 244 1.94 26.83 -4.80
C ARG A 244 1.93 25.80 -3.67
N LEU A 245 1.54 26.19 -2.45
CA LEU A 245 1.48 25.30 -1.31
C LEU A 245 0.43 24.19 -1.48
N ILE A 246 -0.75 24.53 -2.00
CA ILE A 246 -1.83 23.57 -2.31
C ILE A 246 -1.35 22.53 -3.32
N ARG A 247 -0.61 22.96 -4.36
CA ARG A 247 -0.01 22.04 -5.34
C ARG A 247 1.00 21.09 -4.70
N PHE A 248 1.86 21.59 -3.81
CA PHE A 248 2.80 20.72 -3.10
C PHE A 248 2.08 19.65 -2.28
N VAL A 249 1.05 20.04 -1.53
CA VAL A 249 0.23 19.09 -0.77
C VAL A 249 -0.45 18.06 -1.67
N LEU A 250 -0.98 18.48 -2.82
CA LEU A 250 -1.59 17.58 -3.82
C LEU A 250 -0.60 16.60 -4.44
N THR A 251 0.68 16.94 -4.51
CA THR A 251 1.73 16.05 -5.03
C THR A 251 2.27 15.07 -3.99
N LEU A 252 1.85 15.16 -2.72
CA LEU A 252 2.29 14.23 -1.69
C LEU A 252 1.80 12.81 -2.01
N PRO A 253 2.69 11.81 -2.07
CA PRO A 253 2.29 10.43 -2.19
C PRO A 253 1.73 9.96 -0.83
N VAL A 254 0.43 10.13 -0.60
CA VAL A 254 -0.23 9.70 0.65
C VAL A 254 -0.39 8.18 0.73
N SER A 255 -0.38 7.47 -0.41
CA SER A 255 -0.50 6.01 -0.44
C SER A 255 0.53 5.35 -1.37
N THR A 256 1.04 4.18 -0.95
CA THR A 256 1.85 3.27 -1.79
C THR A 256 1.03 2.53 -2.84
N ALA A 257 -0.28 2.81 -2.95
CA ALA A 257 -1.14 2.15 -3.92
C ALA A 257 -0.64 2.33 -5.36
N ILE A 258 0.00 3.46 -5.69
CA ILE A 258 0.57 3.70 -7.03
C ILE A 258 1.76 2.77 -7.29
N THR A 259 2.65 2.56 -6.30
CA THR A 259 3.80 1.67 -6.48
C THR A 259 3.37 0.21 -6.53
N GLU A 260 2.45 -0.22 -5.66
CA GLU A 260 1.85 -1.56 -5.70
C GLU A 260 1.09 -1.84 -6.99
N TRP A 261 0.34 -0.85 -7.49
CA TRP A 261 -0.32 -0.93 -8.79
C TRP A 261 0.69 -1.04 -9.94
N ALA A 262 1.77 -0.27 -9.91
CA ALA A 262 2.86 -0.40 -10.89
C ALA A 262 3.54 -1.78 -10.83
N PHE A 263 3.74 -2.36 -9.64
CA PHE A 263 4.24 -3.73 -9.49
C PHE A 263 3.27 -4.79 -10.01
N SER A 264 1.96 -4.60 -9.82
CA SER A 264 0.92 -5.46 -10.38
C SER A 264 0.89 -5.39 -11.91
N ILE A 265 1.01 -4.18 -12.48
CA ILE A 265 1.17 -3.98 -13.92
C ILE A 265 2.45 -4.66 -14.41
N MET A 266 3.54 -4.52 -13.67
CA MET A 266 4.81 -5.14 -14.02
C MET A 266 4.68 -6.66 -14.09
N LYS A 267 3.83 -7.29 -13.26
CA LYS A 267 3.50 -8.71 -13.35
C LYS A 267 2.68 -9.07 -14.60
N ILE A 268 1.85 -8.16 -15.10
CA ILE A 268 1.11 -8.32 -16.36
C ILE A 268 2.06 -8.21 -17.56
N ILE A 269 2.97 -7.22 -17.53
CA ILE A 269 3.95 -6.97 -18.60
C ILE A 269 5.01 -8.08 -18.63
N LYS A 270 5.57 -8.46 -17.47
CA LYS A 270 6.54 -9.55 -17.34
C LYS A 270 5.82 -10.89 -17.32
N THR A 271 5.45 -11.36 -18.50
CA THR A 271 4.97 -12.73 -18.70
C THR A 271 6.13 -13.72 -18.66
N LYS A 272 5.83 -15.02 -18.44
CA LYS A 272 6.86 -16.08 -18.41
C LYS A 272 7.73 -16.13 -19.69
N LEU A 273 7.20 -15.66 -20.81
CA LEU A 273 7.89 -15.55 -22.11
C LEU A 273 8.68 -14.24 -22.28
N GLN A 274 8.38 -13.20 -21.50
CA GLN A 274 9.01 -11.86 -21.57
C GLN A 274 9.82 -11.51 -20.30
N ASN A 275 10.22 -12.52 -19.51
CA ASN A 275 10.95 -12.29 -18.26
C ASN A 275 12.37 -11.72 -18.44
N LYS A 276 12.95 -11.80 -19.64
CA LYS A 276 14.18 -11.10 -20.03
C LYS A 276 13.83 -9.92 -20.93
N MET A 277 13.49 -8.79 -20.32
CA MET A 277 13.39 -7.49 -20.98
C MET A 277 14.47 -6.57 -20.41
N GLU A 278 14.97 -5.67 -21.26
CA GLU A 278 15.84 -4.58 -20.84
C GLU A 278 15.03 -3.55 -20.03
N ASP A 279 15.65 -2.93 -19.03
CA ASP A 279 14.98 -2.00 -18.11
C ASP A 279 14.34 -0.81 -18.85
N ASN A 280 14.98 -0.31 -19.91
CA ASN A 280 14.43 0.76 -20.75
C ASN A 280 13.09 0.36 -21.38
N PHE A 281 13.04 -0.82 -22.00
CA PHE A 281 11.82 -1.32 -22.65
C PHE A 281 10.71 -1.63 -21.64
N LEU A 282 11.07 -2.07 -20.44
CA LEU A 282 10.12 -2.25 -19.34
C LEU A 282 9.52 -0.92 -18.88
N ASN A 283 10.36 0.11 -18.72
CA ASN A 283 9.91 1.45 -18.36
C ASN A 283 8.95 2.02 -19.42
N ASP A 284 9.29 1.91 -20.71
CA ASP A 284 8.43 2.37 -21.79
C ASP A 284 7.05 1.67 -21.77
N CYS A 285 7.04 0.35 -21.59
CA CYS A 285 5.80 -0.43 -21.48
C CYS A 285 4.98 -0.03 -20.24
N LEU A 286 5.64 0.18 -19.10
CA LEU A 286 4.99 0.64 -17.86
C LEU A 286 4.36 2.01 -18.08
N THR A 287 5.08 2.97 -18.66
CA THR A 287 4.57 4.32 -18.95
C THR A 287 3.32 4.27 -19.83
N VAL A 288 3.33 3.51 -20.92
CA VAL A 288 2.18 3.38 -21.82
C VAL A 288 0.98 2.76 -21.10
N TYR A 289 1.20 1.77 -20.23
CA TYR A 289 0.12 1.12 -19.49
C TYR A 289 -0.43 1.97 -18.34
N ILE A 290 0.44 2.70 -17.65
CA ILE A 290 0.07 3.64 -16.59
C ILE A 290 -0.80 4.74 -17.19
N GLU A 291 -0.32 5.36 -18.26
CA GLU A 291 -0.98 6.45 -18.98
C GLU A 291 -1.96 5.94 -20.04
N LYS A 292 -2.55 4.75 -19.87
CA LYS A 292 -3.41 4.13 -20.90
C LYS A 292 -4.56 5.02 -21.37
N GLU A 293 -5.04 5.92 -20.51
CA GLU A 293 -6.12 6.86 -20.87
C GLU A 293 -5.64 7.94 -21.83
N VAL A 294 -4.39 8.38 -21.69
CA VAL A 294 -3.72 9.26 -22.63
C VAL A 294 -3.30 8.48 -23.88
N ALA A 295 -2.75 7.28 -23.71
CA ALA A 295 -2.33 6.39 -24.80
C ALA A 295 -3.50 6.08 -25.77
N LYS A 296 -4.71 5.86 -25.24
CA LYS A 296 -5.93 5.63 -26.04
C LYS A 296 -6.30 6.80 -26.96
N LYS A 297 -5.82 8.02 -26.69
CA LYS A 297 -6.06 9.18 -27.55
C LYS A 297 -5.23 9.12 -28.83
N PHE A 298 -4.15 8.34 -28.85
CA PHE A 298 -3.32 8.14 -30.02
C PHE A 298 -3.83 6.94 -30.83
N SER A 299 -4.12 7.15 -32.11
CA SER A 299 -4.42 6.06 -33.03
C SER A 299 -3.14 5.32 -33.41
N SER A 300 -3.20 3.99 -33.45
CA SER A 300 -2.09 3.17 -33.97
C SER A 300 -1.69 3.58 -35.39
N ASP A 301 -2.65 3.98 -36.22
CA ASP A 301 -2.38 4.48 -37.57
C ASP A 301 -1.57 5.78 -37.54
N SER A 302 -1.91 6.71 -36.64
CA SER A 302 -1.19 7.98 -36.47
C SER A 302 0.25 7.75 -36.01
N ILE A 303 0.47 6.80 -35.12
CA ILE A 303 1.82 6.44 -34.62
C ILE A 303 2.64 5.81 -35.74
N ILE A 304 2.03 4.93 -36.55
CA ILE A 304 2.69 4.27 -37.68
C ILE A 304 3.09 5.29 -38.75
N ASP A 305 2.18 6.21 -39.09
CA ASP A 305 2.41 7.25 -40.10
C ASP A 305 3.53 8.21 -39.66
N GLU A 306 3.51 8.67 -38.40
CA GLU A 306 4.57 9.50 -37.83
C GLU A 306 5.91 8.77 -37.82
N PHE A 307 5.94 7.51 -37.36
CA PHE A 307 7.16 6.70 -37.34
C PHE A 307 7.72 6.43 -38.74
N SER A 308 6.83 6.26 -39.72
CA SER A 308 7.21 6.12 -41.13
C SER A 308 7.77 7.42 -41.70
N SER A 309 7.31 8.59 -41.21
CA SER A 309 7.80 9.90 -41.65
C SER A 309 9.17 10.28 -41.08
N MET A 310 9.58 9.71 -39.94
CA MET A 310 10.81 10.13 -39.24
C MET A 310 12.11 9.80 -39.98
N LYS A 311 12.15 8.74 -40.81
CA LYS A 311 13.31 8.37 -41.66
C LYS A 311 12.86 7.55 -42.86
N GLU A 312 13.58 7.67 -43.99
CA GLU A 312 13.45 6.72 -45.10
C GLU A 312 13.83 5.31 -44.63
N ARG A 313 12.88 4.37 -44.65
CA ARG A 313 13.07 3.00 -44.18
C ARG A 313 12.90 2.01 -45.33
N ARG A 314 13.61 0.88 -45.22
CA ARG A 314 13.57 -0.21 -46.22
C ARG A 314 12.20 -0.92 -46.32
N THR A 315 11.32 -0.73 -45.34
CA THR A 315 9.98 -1.32 -45.27
C THR A 315 8.94 -0.21 -45.16
N GLN A 316 7.96 -0.21 -46.07
CA GLN A 316 6.82 0.70 -46.00
C GLN A 316 5.80 0.18 -44.98
N PHE A 317 5.46 1.01 -44.00
CA PHE A 317 4.41 0.72 -43.03
C PHE A 317 3.08 1.27 -43.55
N THR A 318 2.48 0.64 -44.56
CA THR A 318 1.16 1.06 -45.01
C THR A 318 0.08 0.51 -44.07
N SER A 319 -0.66 1.39 -43.38
CA SER A 319 -1.93 1.03 -42.77
C SER A 319 -2.93 0.68 -43.88
N LYS A 320 -3.03 -0.60 -44.23
CA LYS A 320 -4.15 -1.07 -45.03
C LYS A 320 -5.37 -1.11 -44.12
N LYS A 321 -6.19 -0.05 -44.17
CA LYS A 321 -7.58 -0.09 -43.72
C LYS A 321 -8.25 -1.31 -44.38
N ARG A 322 -8.52 -2.34 -43.59
CA ARG A 322 -9.42 -3.42 -44.02
C ARG A 322 -10.82 -2.83 -44.02
N CYS A 323 -11.37 -2.62 -45.22
CA CYS A 323 -12.78 -2.37 -45.43
C CYS A 323 -13.64 -3.55 -44.97
#